data_AF-A0A969UFZ4-F1
#
_entry.id   AF-A0A969UFZ4-F1
#
_cell.length_a   1.000
_cell.length_b   1.000
_cell.length_c   1.000
_cell.angle_alpha   90.00
_cell.angle_beta   90.00
_cell.angle_gamma   90.00
#
_symmetry.space_group_name_H-M   'P 1'
#
loop_
_entity.id
_entity.type
_entity.pdbx_description
1 polymer ?
#
loop_
_entity_poly.entity_id
_entity_poly.type
_entity_poly.pdbx_seq_one_letter_code
_entity_poly.pdbx_strand_id
1 'polypeptide(L)'
;MKNFDRPNSLPVETEELKSCPNCQSHDLRIWRRGYDRLHELSQQEFIYSQCQTCNLVFLSSRPLEKEIHHFYPEDYDPYQANQFQASLSDPDSASRNLFKAKSWLKTISKKY
;
A
#
# COMPACT_ATOMS: atom_id res chain seq x y z
N MET A 1 23.33 0.16 -17.73
CA MET A 1 21.90 0.27 -17.39
C MET A 1 21.23 -1.06 -17.72
N LYS A 2 20.48 -1.67 -16.78
CA LYS A 2 19.67 -2.86 -17.09
C LYS A 2 18.30 -2.37 -17.52
N ASN A 3 17.93 -2.63 -18.78
CA ASN A 3 16.55 -2.49 -19.24
C ASN A 3 15.72 -3.56 -18.54
N PHE A 4 14.84 -3.14 -17.64
CA PHE A 4 13.84 -3.99 -17.01
C PHE A 4 12.53 -3.80 -17.75
N ASP A 5 12.46 -4.33 -18.98
CA ASP A 5 11.16 -4.57 -19.61
C ASP A 5 10.48 -5.68 -18.80
N ARG A 6 9.70 -5.27 -17.79
CA ARG A 6 8.91 -6.17 -16.96
C ARG A 6 7.67 -6.57 -17.77
N PRO A 7 7.51 -7.84 -18.14
CA PRO A 7 6.51 -8.28 -19.12
C PRO A 7 5.05 -8.17 -18.65
N ASN A 8 4.78 -7.55 -17.50
CA ASN A 8 3.46 -7.50 -16.89
C ASN A 8 3.13 -6.19 -16.17
N SER A 9 3.70 -5.06 -16.61
CA SER A 9 3.36 -3.75 -16.04
C SER A 9 1.98 -3.31 -16.49
N LEU A 10 1.06 -3.11 -15.55
CA LEU A 10 -0.26 -2.58 -15.87
C LEU A 10 -0.13 -1.13 -16.36
N PRO A 11 -0.64 -0.80 -17.56
CA PRO A 11 -0.77 0.59 -17.97
C PRO A 11 -1.79 1.27 -17.06
N VAL A 12 -1.46 2.46 -16.55
CA VAL A 12 -2.31 3.23 -15.64
C VAL A 12 -2.49 4.62 -16.23
N GLU A 13 -3.74 5.00 -16.50
CA GLU A 13 -4.03 6.35 -16.95
C GLU A 13 -3.87 7.35 -15.80
N THR A 14 -3.30 8.51 -16.10
CA THR A 14 -3.02 9.56 -15.11
C THR A 14 -3.64 10.89 -15.52
N GLU A 15 -3.94 11.71 -14.53
CA GLU A 15 -4.21 13.14 -14.71
C GLU A 15 -3.08 13.97 -14.13
N GLU A 16 -2.92 15.18 -14.68
CA GLU A 16 -1.93 16.14 -14.20
C GLU A 16 -2.62 17.40 -13.63
N LEU A 17 -2.36 17.67 -12.35
CA LEU A 17 -2.81 18.89 -11.68
C LEU A 17 -1.87 20.05 -12.01
N LYS A 18 -2.43 21.08 -12.67
CA LYS A 18 -1.70 22.29 -13.07
C LYS A 18 -1.73 23.41 -12.02
N SER A 19 -2.48 23.23 -10.93
CA SER A 19 -2.57 24.16 -9.82
C SER A 19 -2.61 23.43 -8.47
N CYS A 20 -2.26 24.14 -7.40
CA CYS A 20 -2.26 23.60 -6.04
C CYS A 20 -3.69 23.28 -5.59
N PRO A 21 -4.01 22.05 -5.15
CA PRO A 21 -5.36 21.69 -4.75
C PRO A 21 -5.83 22.40 -3.46
N ASN A 22 -4.91 23.01 -2.71
CA ASN A 22 -5.23 23.74 -1.48
C ASN A 22 -5.40 25.25 -1.69
N CYS A 23 -4.49 25.91 -2.40
CA CYS A 23 -4.50 27.38 -2.56
C CYS A 23 -4.68 27.86 -4.01
N GLN A 24 -4.84 26.95 -4.98
CA GLN A 24 -5.04 27.22 -6.41
C GLN A 24 -3.88 27.96 -7.12
N SER A 25 -2.77 28.23 -6.42
CA SER A 25 -1.56 28.76 -7.04
C SER A 25 -1.02 27.82 -8.13
N HIS A 26 -0.53 28.41 -9.21
CA HIS A 26 0.13 27.70 -10.32
C HIS A 26 1.66 27.63 -10.13
N ASP A 27 2.18 28.23 -9.06
CA ASP A 27 3.61 28.21 -8.72
C ASP A 27 3.97 26.87 -8.07
N LEU A 28 4.26 25.89 -8.94
CA LEU A 28 4.54 24.51 -8.60
C LEU A 28 5.96 24.14 -9.00
N ARG A 29 6.68 23.44 -8.11
CA ARG A 29 7.98 22.86 -8.39
C ARG A 29 7.94 21.35 -8.23
N ILE A 30 8.52 20.60 -9.16
CA ILE A 30 8.71 19.15 -8.98
C ILE A 30 9.56 18.93 -7.73
N TRP A 31 9.00 18.21 -6.77
CA TRP A 31 9.64 17.85 -5.52
C TRP A 31 10.28 16.45 -5.60
N ARG A 32 9.57 15.48 -6.19
CA ARG A 32 10.07 14.10 -6.34
C ARG A 32 9.37 13.35 -7.46
N ARG A 33 10.05 12.34 -7.98
CA ARG A 33 9.47 11.29 -8.82
C ARG A 33 9.40 9.98 -8.02
N GLY A 34 8.34 9.21 -8.18
CA GLY A 34 8.11 7.97 -7.45
C GLY A 34 7.48 6.90 -8.33
N TYR A 35 7.49 5.68 -7.82
CA TYR A 35 6.93 4.48 -8.47
C TYR A 35 6.17 3.68 -7.42
N ASP A 36 5.39 2.68 -7.84
CA ASP A 36 4.94 1.65 -6.92
C ASP A 36 6.16 0.87 -6.40
N ARG A 37 6.37 0.93 -5.08
CA ARG A 37 7.53 0.36 -4.40
C ARG A 37 7.21 -0.91 -3.62
N LEU A 38 5.93 -1.16 -3.34
CA LEU A 38 5.53 -2.26 -2.46
C LEU A 38 5.11 -3.46 -3.29
N HIS A 39 4.16 -3.27 -4.20
CA HIS A 39 3.62 -4.35 -5.03
C HIS A 39 4.27 -4.39 -6.41
N GLU A 40 4.88 -3.28 -6.84
CA GLU A 40 5.57 -3.13 -8.12
C GLU A 40 4.70 -3.55 -9.33
N LEU A 41 3.39 -3.26 -9.26
CA LEU A 41 2.37 -3.71 -10.23
C LEU A 41 2.35 -2.87 -11.52
N SER A 42 2.92 -1.67 -11.48
CA SER A 42 3.02 -0.77 -12.60
C SER A 42 4.40 -0.14 -12.70
N GLN A 43 4.79 0.18 -13.93
CA GLN A 43 5.99 0.96 -14.24
C GLN A 43 5.69 2.46 -14.32
N GLN A 44 4.45 2.87 -14.04
CA GLN A 44 4.04 4.27 -14.04
C GLN A 44 4.90 5.10 -13.09
N GLU A 45 5.50 6.15 -13.62
CA GLU A 45 6.17 7.18 -12.81
C GLU A 45 5.14 8.20 -12.32
N PHE A 46 5.13 8.47 -11.03
CA PHE A 46 4.31 9.49 -10.41
C PHE A 46 5.14 10.72 -10.06
N ILE A 47 4.55 11.91 -10.20
CA ILE A 47 5.21 13.18 -9.93
C ILE A 47 4.60 13.79 -8.68
N TYR A 48 5.44 14.05 -7.68
CA TYR A 48 5.11 14.87 -6.53
C TYR A 48 5.62 16.28 -6.77
N SER A 49 4.73 17.27 -6.63
CA SER A 49 5.08 18.69 -6.71
C SER A 49 4.87 19.37 -5.37
N GLN A 50 5.66 20.41 -5.12
CA GLN A 50 5.52 21.31 -3.99
C GLN A 50 5.03 22.67 -4.49
N CYS A 51 3.91 23.14 -3.95
CA CYS A 51 3.45 24.50 -4.16
C CYS A 51 4.39 25.49 -3.44
N GLN A 52 4.93 26.46 -4.16
CA GLN A 52 5.85 27.45 -3.57
C GLN A 52 5.11 28.56 -2.78
N THR A 53 3.79 28.65 -2.91
CA THR A 53 2.97 29.63 -2.17
C THR A 53 2.57 29.12 -0.78
N CYS A 54 2.03 27.90 -0.68
CA CYS A 54 1.52 27.35 0.59
C CYS A 54 2.32 26.14 1.10
N ASN A 55 3.41 25.76 0.44
CA ASN A 55 4.30 24.65 0.78
C ASN A 55 3.68 23.24 0.76
N LEU A 56 2.43 23.07 0.32
CA LEU A 56 1.81 21.75 0.17
C LEU A 56 2.61 20.90 -0.85
N VAL A 57 2.98 19.69 -0.43
CA VAL A 57 3.47 18.64 -1.32
C VAL A 57 2.30 17.72 -1.68
N PHE A 58 2.09 17.45 -2.96
CA PHE A 58 0.99 16.64 -3.45
C PHE A 58 1.38 15.87 -4.72
N LEU A 59 0.64 14.82 -5.02
CA LEU A 59 0.82 14.02 -6.23
C LEU A 59 0.20 14.78 -7.43
N SER A 60 1.04 15.48 -8.19
CA SER A 60 0.62 16.32 -9.30
C SER A 60 0.45 15.56 -10.62
N SER A 61 1.09 14.40 -10.77
CA SER A 61 0.71 13.39 -11.77
C SER A 61 0.24 12.16 -10.99
N ARG A 62 -1.07 11.93 -11.00
CA ARG A 62 -1.74 10.91 -10.18
C ARG A 62 -2.60 9.99 -11.05
N PRO A 63 -2.82 8.72 -10.65
CA PRO A 63 -3.80 7.87 -11.32
C PRO A 63 -5.15 8.56 -11.39
N LEU A 64 -5.89 8.32 -12.48
CA LEU A 64 -7.32 8.63 -12.48
C LEU A 64 -8.00 7.83 -11.35
N GLU A 65 -9.10 8.36 -10.83
CA GLU A 65 -9.86 7.72 -9.75
C GLU A 65 -10.25 6.27 -10.11
N LYS A 66 -10.66 6.02 -11.37
CA LYS A 66 -10.99 4.68 -11.86
C LYS A 66 -9.80 3.71 -11.87
N GLU A 67 -8.57 4.20 -11.85
CA GLU A 67 -7.35 3.39 -12.00
C GLU A 67 -6.67 3.07 -10.66
N ILE A 68 -6.97 3.83 -9.59
CA ILE A 68 -6.25 3.72 -8.31
C ILE A 68 -6.36 2.33 -7.68
N HIS A 69 -7.44 1.60 -7.95
CA HIS A 69 -7.69 0.26 -7.44
C HIS A 69 -6.64 -0.77 -7.89
N HIS A 70 -5.94 -0.55 -9.01
CA HIS A 70 -4.87 -1.44 -9.48
C HIS A 70 -3.68 -1.53 -8.52
N PHE A 71 -3.51 -0.56 -7.60
CA PHE A 71 -2.44 -0.55 -6.60
C PHE A 71 -2.85 -1.17 -5.25
N TYR A 72 -4.08 -1.68 -5.15
CA TYR A 72 -4.60 -2.36 -3.97
C TYR A 72 -5.04 -3.77 -4.37
N PRO A 73 -4.11 -4.73 -4.45
CA PRO A 73 -4.43 -6.09 -4.88
C PRO A 73 -5.40 -6.78 -3.89
N GLU A 74 -6.07 -7.84 -4.34
CA GLU A 74 -7.06 -8.56 -3.51
C GLU A 74 -6.47 -9.08 -2.20
N ASP A 75 -5.19 -9.45 -2.22
CA ASP A 75 -4.42 -9.93 -1.07
C ASP A 75 -3.73 -8.82 -0.28
N TYR A 76 -4.14 -7.55 -0.43
CA TYR A 76 -3.55 -6.43 0.30
C TYR A 76 -3.66 -6.61 1.83
N ASP A 77 -2.52 -6.95 2.45
CA ASP A 77 -2.38 -7.32 3.87
C ASP A 77 -3.23 -6.51 4.87
N PRO A 78 -3.31 -5.16 4.79
CA PRO A 78 -4.15 -4.37 5.69
C PRO A 78 -5.63 -4.75 5.72
N TYR A 79 -6.19 -5.31 4.65
CA TYR A 79 -7.58 -5.77 4.60
C TYR A 79 -7.75 -7.26 4.98
N GLN A 80 -6.66 -8.01 5.14
CA GLN A 80 -6.71 -9.45 5.46
C GLN A 80 -6.91 -9.75 6.95
N ALA A 81 -6.70 -8.77 7.84
CA ALA A 81 -6.83 -8.94 9.29
C ALA A 81 -8.22 -9.40 9.77
N ASN A 82 -9.28 -9.19 8.97
CA ASN A 82 -10.64 -9.62 9.31
C ASN A 82 -10.99 -11.07 8.93
N GLN A 83 -10.16 -11.76 8.13
CA GLN A 83 -10.45 -13.15 7.75
C GLN A 83 -10.16 -14.16 8.87
N PHE A 84 -9.33 -13.80 9.85
CA PHE A 84 -8.99 -14.67 10.98
C PHE A 84 -10.07 -14.79 12.06
N GLN A 85 -11.09 -13.92 12.07
CA GLN A 85 -12.16 -13.98 13.09
C GLN A 85 -13.38 -14.80 12.63
N ALA A 86 -13.59 -14.97 11.32
CA ALA A 86 -14.73 -15.73 10.79
C ALA A 86 -14.57 -17.26 10.92
N SER A 87 -13.33 -17.77 11.03
CA SER A 87 -13.07 -19.20 11.23
C SER A 87 -13.13 -19.65 12.71
N LEU A 88 -13.20 -18.71 13.65
CA LEU A 88 -13.31 -18.98 15.09
C LEU A 88 -14.76 -18.94 15.60
N SER A 89 -15.73 -18.56 14.77
CA SER A 89 -17.15 -18.52 15.12
C SER A 89 -17.92 -19.79 14.74
N ASP A 90 -17.23 -20.85 14.31
CA ASP A 90 -17.85 -22.15 14.01
C ASP A 90 -17.86 -23.04 15.27
N PRO A 91 -19.01 -23.23 15.94
CA PRO A 91 -19.07 -23.97 17.21
C PRO A 91 -18.80 -25.48 17.05
N ASP A 92 -18.72 -25.99 15.83
CA ASP A 92 -18.62 -27.43 15.53
C ASP A 92 -17.18 -27.95 15.36
N SER A 93 -16.17 -27.07 15.48
CA SER A 93 -14.76 -27.44 15.34
C SER A 93 -14.09 -27.99 16.62
N ALA A 94 -14.79 -27.95 17.76
CA ALA A 94 -14.25 -28.34 19.07
C ALA A 94 -14.08 -29.86 19.31
N SER A 95 -14.23 -30.71 18.28
CA SER A 95 -14.25 -32.17 18.47
C SER A 95 -13.01 -32.92 17.97
N ARG A 96 -11.98 -32.28 17.42
CA ARG A 96 -10.76 -33.00 17.00
C ARG A 96 -9.46 -32.25 17.32
N ASN A 97 -8.68 -32.90 18.19
CA ASN A 97 -7.25 -32.70 18.49
C ASN A 97 -6.90 -32.08 19.85
N LEU A 98 -7.28 -32.83 20.89
CA LEU A 98 -6.73 -32.79 22.24
C LEU A 98 -5.28 -33.32 22.35
N PHE A 99 -4.39 -33.15 21.35
CA PHE A 99 -3.02 -33.65 21.46
C PHE A 99 -2.00 -32.81 20.68
N LYS A 100 -1.57 -31.66 21.21
CA LYS A 100 -0.18 -31.10 21.09
C LYS A 100 0.00 -29.71 21.73
N ALA A 101 -0.67 -29.40 22.84
CA ALA A 101 -0.36 -28.19 23.61
C ALA A 101 0.72 -28.47 24.67
N LYS A 102 1.96 -28.76 24.26
CA LYS A 102 3.13 -28.80 25.15
C LYS A 102 4.43 -28.45 24.41
N SER A 103 4.74 -27.17 24.27
CA SER A 103 6.12 -26.63 24.27
C SER A 103 6.07 -25.11 24.04
N TRP A 104 6.95 -24.34 24.69
CA TRP A 104 7.09 -22.86 24.66
C TRP A 104 6.42 -22.01 25.75
N LEU A 105 6.34 -22.49 26.99
CA LEU A 105 6.25 -21.64 28.20
C LEU A 105 7.25 -22.05 29.29
N LYS A 106 8.54 -22.05 28.93
CA LYS A 106 9.66 -21.83 29.86
C LYS A 106 10.67 -21.04 29.03
N THR A 107 10.84 -19.74 29.23
CA THR A 107 11.80 -19.22 30.20
C THR A 107 11.74 -17.69 30.17
N ILE A 108 11.09 -17.03 31.14
CA ILE A 108 11.56 -15.79 31.78
C ILE A 108 10.95 -15.75 33.18
N SER A 109 11.78 -15.40 34.17
CA SER A 109 11.47 -15.16 35.59
C SER A 109 11.83 -16.29 36.56
N LYS A 110 13.10 -16.27 36.99
CA LYS A 110 13.44 -16.33 38.42
C LYS A 110 14.84 -15.77 38.69
N LYS A 111 14.83 -14.63 39.41
CA LYS A 111 15.80 -14.14 40.43
C LYS A 111 17.23 -13.89 39.94
N TYR A 112 17.83 -12.70 40.14
CA TYR A 112 17.79 -11.81 41.30
C TYR A 112 17.64 -10.35 40.91
#